data_AF-A0A6H1BVA4-F1
#
_entry.id   AF-A0A6H1BVA4-F1
#
_cell.length_a   1.000
_cell.length_b   1.000
_cell.length_c   1.000
_cell.angle_alpha   90.00
_cell.angle_beta   90.00
_cell.angle_gamma   90.00
#
_symmetry.space_group_name_H-M   'P 1'
#
loop_
_entity.id
_entity.type
_entity.pdbx_description
1 polymer ?
#
loop_
_entity_poly.entity_id
_entity_poly.type
_entity_poly.pdbx_seq_one_letter_code
_entity_poly.pdbx_strand_id
1 'polypeptide(L)'
;MRLRSAALLRALVGPEKDKVMSGRKLARYADVHPSFIDHLLHERRRGCEPLTADRIAEALGVPTEVLFEEKVSTTERPSVKRKTAVAA
;
A
#
# COMPACT_ATOMS: atom_id res chain seq x y z
N MET A 1 4.45 2.81 0.68
CA MET A 1 3.53 2.50 -0.43
C MET A 1 2.07 2.65 -0.01
N ARG A 2 1.19 2.97 -0.95
CA ARG A 2 -0.26 3.01 -0.76
C ARG A 2 -0.95 2.15 -1.82
N LEU A 3 -1.97 1.40 -1.41
CA LEU A 3 -2.78 0.59 -2.32
C LEU A 3 -3.61 1.53 -3.20
N ARG A 4 -3.48 1.41 -4.53
CA ARG A 4 -4.24 2.22 -5.49
C ARG A 4 -5.73 1.90 -5.44
N SER A 5 -6.05 0.60 -5.46
CA SER A 5 -7.42 0.12 -5.46
C SER A 5 -7.53 -1.25 -4.80
N ALA A 6 -8.37 -1.35 -3.77
CA ALA A 6 -8.69 -2.66 -3.19
C ALA A 6 -9.59 -3.49 -4.12
N ALA A 7 -10.31 -2.87 -5.05
CA ALA A 7 -11.06 -3.62 -6.06
C ALA A 7 -10.10 -4.39 -6.99
N LEU A 8 -8.97 -3.79 -7.37
CA LEU A 8 -7.93 -4.47 -8.15
C LEU A 8 -7.32 -5.62 -7.35
N LEU A 9 -7.03 -5.40 -6.07
CA LEU A 9 -6.52 -6.46 -5.20
C LEU A 9 -7.52 -7.63 -5.05
N ARG A 10 -8.82 -7.34 -4.85
CA ARG A 10 -9.90 -8.35 -4.77
C ARG A 10 -10.16 -9.07 -6.10
N ALA A 11 -9.80 -8.47 -7.23
CA ALA A 11 -9.87 -9.15 -8.52
C ALA A 11 -8.89 -10.32 -8.59
N LEU A 12 -7.73 -10.19 -7.94
CA LEU A 12 -6.65 -11.18 -7.95
C LEU A 12 -6.65 -12.11 -6.74
N VAL A 13 -7.19 -11.65 -5.60
CA VAL A 13 -7.10 -12.33 -4.31
C VAL A 13 -8.48 -12.65 -3.78
N GLY A 14 -8.74 -13.93 -3.51
CA GLY A 14 -10.01 -14.40 -2.98
C GLY A 14 -10.04 -15.92 -2.81
N PRO A 15 -11.10 -16.46 -2.19
CA PRO A 15 -11.30 -17.91 -2.05
C PRO A 15 -11.70 -18.61 -3.36
N GLU A 16 -12.08 -17.85 -4.39
CA GLU A 16 -12.60 -18.40 -5.65
C GLU A 16 -11.49 -18.97 -6.55
N LYS A 17 -11.86 -19.87 -7.48
CA LYS A 17 -10.91 -20.60 -8.34
C LYS A 17 -10.31 -19.75 -9.47
N ASP A 18 -10.99 -18.68 -9.84
CA ASP A 18 -10.58 -17.68 -10.84
C ASP A 18 -9.55 -16.67 -10.29
N LYS A 19 -9.24 -16.74 -8.99
CA LYS A 19 -8.26 -15.88 -8.33
C LYS A 19 -6.86 -16.46 -8.44
N VAL A 20 -5.87 -15.57 -8.42
CA VAL A 20 -4.45 -15.95 -8.44
C VAL A 20 -4.10 -16.76 -7.19
N MET A 21 -4.56 -16.31 -6.02
CA MET A 21 -4.41 -17.05 -4.76
C MET A 21 -5.34 -16.56 -3.66
N SER A 22 -5.45 -17.37 -2.60
CA SER A 22 -6.16 -16.97 -1.38
C SER A 22 -5.37 -15.95 -0.56
N GLY A 23 -6.09 -15.11 0.19
CA GLY A 23 -5.47 -14.12 1.07
C GLY A 23 -4.54 -14.73 2.13
N ARG A 24 -4.83 -15.95 2.61
CA ARG A 24 -3.94 -16.68 3.53
C ARG A 24 -2.62 -17.10 2.87
N LYS A 25 -2.67 -17.54 1.60
CA LYS A 25 -1.46 -17.92 0.85
C LYS A 25 -0.62 -16.67 0.55
N LEU A 26 -1.27 -15.58 0.16
CA LEU A 26 -0.62 -14.29 -0.04
C LEU A 26 0.07 -13.78 1.22
N ALA A 27 -0.61 -13.86 2.37
CA ALA A 27 -0.05 -13.42 3.65
C ALA A 27 1.25 -14.17 4.01
N ARG A 28 1.29 -15.49 3.74
CA ARG A 28 2.50 -16.30 3.94
C ARG A 28 3.62 -15.91 2.99
N TYR A 29 3.32 -15.67 1.71
CA TYR A 29 4.33 -15.26 0.72
C TYR A 29 4.92 -13.89 1.07
N ALA A 30 4.06 -12.94 1.44
CA ALA A 30 4.46 -11.59 1.79
C ALA A 30 5.05 -11.46 3.20
N ASP A 31 5.09 -12.54 3.99
CA ASP A 31 5.56 -12.57 5.38
C ASP A 31 4.82 -11.56 6.27
N VAL A 32 3.48 -11.57 6.16
CA VAL A 32 2.59 -10.70 6.95
C VAL A 32 1.48 -11.51 7.61
N HIS A 33 0.88 -10.93 8.65
CA HIS A 33 -0.27 -11.55 9.30
C HIS A 33 -1.49 -11.62 8.34
N PRO A 34 -2.30 -12.70 8.33
CA PRO A 34 -3.48 -12.80 7.46
C PRO A 34 -4.46 -11.62 7.59
N SER A 35 -4.64 -11.08 8.80
CA SER A 35 -5.48 -9.89 9.03
C SER A 35 -4.96 -8.64 8.30
N PHE A 36 -3.66 -8.57 8.01
CA PHE A 36 -3.10 -7.47 7.24
C PHE A 36 -3.64 -7.47 5.80
N ILE A 37 -3.64 -8.64 5.16
CA ILE A 37 -4.21 -8.81 3.82
C ILE A 37 -5.71 -8.56 3.86
N ASP A 38 -6.40 -9.06 4.87
CA ASP A 38 -7.83 -8.81 5.07
C ASP A 38 -8.14 -7.30 5.18
N HIS A 39 -7.33 -6.56 5.94
CA HIS A 39 -7.47 -5.10 6.06
C HIS A 39 -7.20 -4.36 4.75
N LEU A 40 -6.27 -4.84 3.92
CA LEU A 40 -6.03 -4.29 2.58
C LEU A 40 -7.22 -4.57 1.66
N LEU A 41 -7.75 -5.79 1.67
CA LEU A 41 -8.90 -6.19 0.86
C LEU A 41 -10.17 -5.43 1.22
N HIS A 42 -10.37 -5.09 2.50
CA HIS A 42 -11.55 -4.35 2.98
C HIS A 42 -11.31 -2.84 3.12
N GLU A 43 -10.20 -2.32 2.59
CA GLU A 43 -9.82 -0.89 2.64
C GLU A 43 -9.67 -0.29 4.05
N ARG A 44 -9.74 -1.12 5.10
CA ARG A 44 -9.47 -0.73 6.49
C ARG A 44 -8.03 -0.27 6.67
N ARG A 45 -7.13 -0.76 5.81
CA ARG A 45 -5.76 -0.30 5.65
C ARG A 45 -5.50 -0.01 4.18
N ARG A 46 -4.84 1.11 3.90
CA ARG A 46 -4.44 1.49 2.54
C ARG A 46 -2.93 1.62 2.35
N GLY A 47 -2.12 1.46 3.39
CA GLY A 47 -0.67 1.67 3.31
C GLY A 47 0.13 0.46 3.79
N CYS A 48 1.26 0.22 3.16
CA CYS A 48 2.23 -0.80 3.56
C CYS A 48 3.67 -0.31 3.30
N GLU A 49 4.63 -1.01 3.88
CA GLU A 49 6.05 -0.80 3.62
C GLU A 49 6.37 -1.17 2.16
N PRO A 50 7.36 -0.50 1.52
CA PRO A 50 7.77 -0.82 0.14
C PRO A 50 8.07 -2.30 -0.08
N LEU A 51 8.87 -2.90 0.79
CA LEU A 51 9.21 -4.32 0.70
C LEU A 51 7.98 -5.23 0.74
N THR A 52 6.98 -4.92 1.58
CA THR A 52 5.73 -5.67 1.63
C THR A 52 4.93 -5.50 0.35
N ALA A 53 4.88 -4.29 -0.22
CA ALA A 53 4.20 -4.02 -1.48
C ALA A 53 4.82 -4.83 -2.62
N ASP A 54 6.16 -4.88 -2.69
CA ASP A 54 6.89 -5.65 -3.70
C ASP A 54 6.60 -7.13 -3.58
N ARG A 55 6.68 -7.70 -2.36
CA ARG A 55 6.36 -9.11 -2.13
C ARG A 55 4.91 -9.46 -2.50
N ILE A 56 3.96 -8.56 -2.21
CA ILE A 56 2.56 -8.77 -2.58
C ILE A 56 2.41 -8.75 -4.10
N ALA A 57 3.04 -7.79 -4.78
CA ALA A 57 2.96 -7.65 -6.22
C ALA A 57 3.63 -8.82 -6.95
N GLU A 58 4.81 -9.23 -6.48
CA GLU A 58 5.54 -10.41 -6.95
C GLU A 58 4.71 -11.69 -6.79
N ALA A 59 4.11 -11.91 -5.62
CA ALA A 59 3.24 -13.06 -5.39
C ALA A 59 2.08 -13.12 -6.40
N LEU A 60 1.53 -11.96 -6.75
CA LEU A 60 0.40 -11.84 -7.67
C LEU A 60 0.83 -11.77 -9.15
N GLY A 61 2.13 -11.77 -9.42
CA GLY A 61 2.68 -11.73 -10.79
C GLY A 61 2.39 -10.41 -11.52
N VAL A 62 2.21 -9.31 -10.79
CA VAL A 62 1.94 -7.99 -11.38
C VAL A 62 2.98 -6.96 -10.91
N PRO A 63 3.27 -5.92 -11.69
CA PRO A 63 4.22 -4.88 -11.25
C PRO A 63 3.72 -4.13 -10.01
N THR A 64 4.61 -3.81 -9.07
CA THR A 64 4.27 -3.09 -7.84
C THR A 64 3.53 -1.79 -8.13
N GLU A 65 3.96 -1.05 -9.16
CA GLU A 65 3.36 0.24 -9.55
C GLU A 65 1.91 0.14 -10.05
N VAL A 66 1.45 -1.06 -10.44
CA VAL A 66 0.06 -1.30 -10.87
C VAL A 66 -0.86 -1.47 -9.66
N LEU A 67 -0.38 -2.15 -8.62
CA LEU A 67 -1.15 -2.38 -7.38
C LEU A 67 -1.01 -1.22 -6.38
N PHE A 68 0.20 -0.67 -6.28
CA PHE A 68 0.58 0.31 -5.29
C PHE A 68 1.08 1.60 -5.95
N GLU A 69 0.93 2.70 -5.23
CA GLU A 69 1.50 3.99 -5.54
C GLU A 69 2.49 4.38 -4.45
N GLU A 70 3.56 5.06 -4.85
CA GLU A 70 4.49 5.61 -3.89
C GLU A 70 3.80 6.77 -3.15
N LYS A 71 3.82 6.71 -1.81
CA LYS A 71 3.40 7.85 -1.01
C LYS A 71 4.55 8.84 -1.01
N VAL A 72 4.55 9.79 -1.94
CA VAL A 72 5.33 11.01 -1.75
C VAL A 72 4.66 11.76 -0.61
N SER A 73 5.22 11.67 0.60
CA SER A 73 4.79 12.54 1.69
C SER A 73 5.17 13.96 1.29
N THR A 74 4.22 14.74 0.80
CA THR A 74 4.36 16.20 0.69
C THR A 74 4.38 16.77 2.10
N THR A 75 5.47 16.55 2.83
CA THR A 75 5.82 17.37 3.99
C THR A 75 6.69 18.50 3.46
N GLU A 76 6.11 19.36 2.61
CA GLU A 76 6.59 20.72 2.53
C GLU A 76 6.30 21.36 3.89
N ARG A 77 7.33 21.49 4.73
CA ARG A 77 7.29 22.44 5.84
C ARG A 77 7.22 23.82 5.20
N PRO A 78 6.19 24.65 5.45
CA PRO A 78 6.41 26.07 5.32
C PRO A 78 7.37 26.43 6.45
N SER A 79 8.66 26.52 6.13
CA SER A 79 9.60 27.23 6.98
C SER A 79 9.13 28.67 6.98
N VAL A 80 8.30 29.04 7.96
CA VAL A 80 8.02 30.45 8.23
C VAL A 80 9.30 31.00 8.81
N LYS A 81 10.23 31.40 7.92
CA LYS A 81 11.27 32.36 8.26
C LYS A 81 10.52 33.66 8.59
N ARG A 82 10.16 33.85 9.86
CA ARG A 82 9.80 35.19 10.35
C ARG A 82 11.06 36.05 10.21
N LYS A 83 11.19 36.70 9.05
CA LYS A 83 11.93 37.96 8.94
C LYS A 83 11.11 38.99 9.71
N THR A 84 11.45 39.23 10.97
CA THR A 84 11.14 40.52 11.60
C THR A 84 12.30 41.45 11.27
N ALA A 85 12.10 42.23 10.20
CA ALA A 85 12.81 43.47 9.98
C ALA A 85 12.01 44.60 10.64
N VAL A 86 12.68 45.33 11.54
CA VAL A 86 12.61 46.79 11.82
C VAL A 86 11.25 47.47 12.11
N ALA A 87 11.18 48.13 13.28
CA ALA A 87 10.66 49.48 13.59
C ALA A 87 10.43 49.55 15.12
N ALA A 88 10.76 50.57 15.91
CA ALA A 88 11.24 51.95 15.72
C ALA A 88 12.07 52.36 16.96
#